data_AF-A0A6J5VRW0-F1
#
_entry.id   AF-A0A6J5VRW0-F1
#
_cell.length_a   1.000
_cell.length_b   1.000
_cell.length_c   1.000
_cell.angle_alpha   90.00
_cell.angle_beta   90.00
_cell.angle_gamma   90.00
#
_symmetry.space_group_name_H-M   'P 1'
#
loop_
_entity.id
_entity.type
_entity.pdbx_description
1 polymer ?
#
loop_
_entity_poly.entity_id
_entity_poly.type
_entity_poly.pdbx_seq_one_letter_code
_entity_poly.pdbx_strand_id
1 'polypeptide(L)'
;MAAAVAEGVSLNHISRESSDIRRLANFYKEIFGFEEIESPNLEFKVIWLKGPGAFAFHLIERNPDYNLPEGPWSATSPVADPSHLPRGHHVCFSVSNFHSFVQALKDKGIQTFEKSLPDGKIKQVFFFDPDGREESLSLLSSQFLNHTSLCRQWIGGCRSMNSTLTQKAAQNGQVDSHEADDL
;
A
#
# COMPACT_ATOMS: atom_id res chain seq x y z
N MET A 1 7.60 12.92 21.90
CA MET A 1 7.60 11.75 21.00
C MET A 1 8.79 10.89 21.36
N ALA A 2 8.62 9.58 21.48
CA ALA A 2 9.76 8.67 21.59
C ALA A 2 10.59 8.76 20.30
N ALA A 3 11.92 8.67 20.42
CA ALA A 3 12.79 8.55 19.26
C ALA A 3 12.42 7.28 18.48
N ALA A 4 12.58 7.32 17.16
CA ALA A 4 12.47 6.10 16.35
C ALA A 4 13.55 5.11 16.83
N VAL A 5 13.17 3.84 16.97
CA VAL A 5 14.09 2.77 17.40
C VAL A 5 15.10 2.44 16.30
N ALA A 6 14.71 2.62 15.04
CA ALA A 6 15.55 2.31 13.88
C ALA A 6 16.22 3.57 13.31
N GLU A 7 17.51 3.46 13.04
CA GLU A 7 18.31 4.46 12.32
C GLU A 7 18.47 4.04 10.85
N GLY A 8 18.42 5.00 9.92
CA GLY A 8 18.73 4.74 8.50
C GLY A 8 17.70 3.87 7.74
N VAL A 9 16.44 3.83 8.19
CA VAL A 9 15.38 3.03 7.56
C VAL A 9 15.22 3.38 6.08
N SER A 10 15.28 2.35 5.23
CA SER A 10 14.98 2.44 3.80
C SER A 10 14.25 1.18 3.33
N LEU A 11 13.50 1.30 2.23
CA LEU A 11 12.88 0.14 1.59
C LEU A 11 13.97 -0.67 0.88
N ASN A 12 14.21 -1.89 1.35
CA ASN A 12 15.17 -2.79 0.73
C ASN A 12 14.52 -3.66 -0.35
N HIS A 13 13.47 -4.40 0.02
CA HIS A 13 12.74 -5.26 -0.89
C HIS A 13 11.27 -5.42 -0.47
N ILE A 14 10.47 -5.91 -1.40
CA ILE A 14 9.10 -6.40 -1.17
C ILE A 14 9.09 -7.88 -1.55
N SER A 15 8.52 -8.72 -0.70
CA SER A 15 8.32 -10.14 -0.98
C SER A 15 6.85 -10.43 -1.21
N ARG A 16 6.54 -11.23 -2.21
CA ARG A 16 5.19 -11.70 -2.52
C ARG A 16 5.22 -13.19 -2.80
N GLU A 17 4.40 -13.95 -2.07
CA GLU A 17 4.18 -15.35 -2.37
C GLU A 17 3.19 -15.53 -3.53
N SER A 18 3.35 -16.63 -4.27
CA SER A 18 2.50 -17.00 -5.40
C SER A 18 2.49 -18.51 -5.62
N SER A 19 1.35 -19.05 -6.07
CA SER A 19 1.26 -20.41 -6.61
C SER A 19 1.87 -20.54 -8.00
N ASP A 20 2.01 -19.44 -8.74
CA ASP A 20 2.64 -19.38 -10.07
C ASP A 20 3.52 -18.13 -10.19
N ILE A 21 4.74 -18.22 -9.61
CA ILE A 21 5.73 -17.15 -9.64
C ILE A 21 6.11 -16.72 -11.07
N ARG A 22 5.96 -17.59 -12.07
CA ARG A 22 6.35 -17.29 -13.46
C ARG A 22 5.29 -16.45 -14.18
N ARG A 23 4.02 -16.80 -14.02
CA ARG A 23 2.88 -15.98 -14.47
C ARG A 23 2.97 -14.59 -13.86
N LEU A 24 3.19 -14.52 -12.55
CA LEU A 24 3.30 -13.27 -11.82
C LEU A 24 4.52 -12.44 -12.25
N ALA A 25 5.68 -13.08 -12.43
CA ALA A 25 6.88 -12.41 -12.91
C ALA A 25 6.67 -11.76 -14.28
N ASN A 26 6.07 -12.51 -15.22
CA ASN A 26 5.82 -12.02 -16.57
C ASN A 26 4.89 -10.81 -16.56
N PHE A 27 3.88 -10.80 -15.69
CA PHE A 27 3.00 -9.64 -15.52
C PHE A 27 3.78 -8.39 -15.06
N TYR A 28 4.60 -8.48 -14.01
CA TYR A 28 5.35 -7.31 -13.54
C TYR A 28 6.40 -6.82 -14.56
N LYS A 29 7.02 -7.74 -15.29
CA LYS A 29 7.91 -7.42 -16.42
C LYS A 29 7.17 -6.69 -17.53
N GLU A 30 5.97 -7.15 -17.89
CA GLU A 30 5.17 -6.58 -18.98
C GLU A 30 4.53 -5.23 -18.61
N ILE A 31 3.97 -5.11 -17.41
CA ILE A 31 3.21 -3.93 -16.99
C ILE A 31 4.13 -2.80 -16.52
N PHE A 32 5.20 -3.12 -15.79
CA PHE A 32 6.08 -2.12 -15.17
C PHE A 32 7.51 -2.13 -15.70
N GLY A 33 7.87 -3.07 -16.60
CA GLY A 33 9.23 -3.16 -17.12
C GLY A 33 10.24 -3.65 -16.08
N PHE A 34 9.80 -4.42 -15.07
CA PHE A 34 10.73 -4.98 -14.09
C PHE A 34 11.73 -5.91 -14.79
N GLU A 35 12.96 -5.95 -14.29
CA GLU A 35 14.03 -6.77 -14.84
C GLU A 35 14.21 -8.03 -13.99
N GLU A 36 14.19 -9.19 -14.60
CA GLU A 36 14.51 -10.44 -13.90
C GLU A 36 16.04 -10.52 -13.71
N ILE A 37 16.49 -10.76 -12.48
CA ILE A 37 17.90 -10.88 -12.12
C ILE A 37 18.21 -12.27 -11.57
N GLU A 38 19.49 -12.63 -11.53
CA GLU A 38 19.94 -13.90 -10.98
C GLU A 38 19.55 -14.02 -9.51
N SER A 39 18.85 -15.12 -9.18
CA SER A 39 18.51 -15.47 -7.81
C SER A 39 19.53 -16.48 -7.26
N PRO A 40 19.85 -16.43 -5.96
CA PRO A 40 20.65 -17.48 -5.34
C PRO A 40 19.93 -18.83 -5.44
N ASN A 41 20.70 -19.92 -5.41
CA ASN A 41 20.14 -21.26 -5.32
C ASN A 41 19.61 -21.49 -3.89
N LEU A 42 18.29 -21.52 -3.74
CA LEU A 42 17.58 -21.73 -2.47
C LEU A 42 16.78 -23.02 -2.51
N GLU A 43 16.38 -23.52 -1.35
CA GLU A 43 15.58 -24.76 -1.22
C GLU A 43 14.13 -24.62 -1.71
N PHE A 44 13.71 -23.40 -2.04
CA PHE A 44 12.40 -23.07 -2.60
C PHE A 44 12.58 -22.25 -3.87
N LYS A 45 11.59 -22.30 -4.78
CA LYS A 45 11.67 -21.51 -6.00
C LYS A 45 11.40 -20.05 -5.69
N VAL A 46 12.24 -19.19 -6.26
CA VAL A 46 12.10 -17.74 -6.15
C VAL A 46 12.51 -17.08 -7.46
N ILE A 47 11.82 -16.01 -7.84
CA ILE A 47 12.23 -15.11 -8.93
C ILE A 47 12.54 -13.74 -8.32
N TRP A 48 13.73 -13.22 -8.63
CA TRP A 48 14.14 -11.89 -8.20
C TRP A 48 13.88 -10.91 -9.34
N LEU A 49 13.03 -9.94 -9.09
CA LEU A 49 12.81 -8.82 -10.00
C LEU A 49 13.44 -7.56 -9.43
N LYS A 50 14.15 -6.82 -10.27
CA LYS A 50 14.65 -5.49 -9.96
C LYS A 50 13.61 -4.47 -10.40
N GLY A 51 13.08 -3.73 -9.43
CA GLY A 51 12.13 -2.65 -9.66
C GLY A 51 12.81 -1.30 -9.96
N PRO A 52 12.04 -0.30 -10.43
CA PRO A 52 12.51 1.08 -10.56
C PRO A 52 13.03 1.63 -9.23
N GLY A 53 14.19 2.30 -9.25
CA GLY A 53 14.79 2.83 -8.01
C GLY A 53 15.57 1.80 -7.18
N ALA A 54 15.87 0.63 -7.76
CA ALA A 54 16.78 -0.39 -7.22
C ALA A 54 16.32 -1.12 -5.94
N PHE A 55 15.02 -1.14 -5.65
CA PHE A 55 14.47 -2.13 -4.70
C PHE A 55 14.32 -3.49 -5.38
N ALA A 56 14.40 -4.56 -4.60
CA ALA A 56 14.14 -5.92 -5.09
C ALA A 56 12.68 -6.33 -4.84
N PHE A 57 12.09 -7.05 -5.78
CA PHE A 57 10.76 -7.63 -5.67
C PHE A 57 10.90 -9.15 -5.81
N HIS A 58 10.80 -9.85 -4.68
CA HIS A 58 10.99 -11.29 -4.62
C HIS A 58 9.63 -11.98 -4.77
N LEU A 59 9.52 -12.82 -5.80
CA LEU A 59 8.36 -13.68 -6.02
C LEU A 59 8.70 -15.08 -5.52
N ILE A 60 8.10 -15.47 -4.41
CA ILE A 60 8.43 -16.71 -3.70
C ILE A 60 7.34 -17.74 -3.95
N GLU A 61 7.72 -18.97 -4.27
CA GLU A 61 6.77 -20.08 -4.38
C GLU A 61 6.08 -20.32 -3.03
N ARG A 62 4.76 -20.28 -3.02
CA ARG A 62 3.98 -20.51 -1.81
C ARG A 62 4.18 -21.93 -1.32
N ASN A 63 4.39 -22.06 -0.01
CA ASN A 63 4.30 -23.35 0.67
C ASN A 63 2.85 -23.55 1.20
N PRO A 64 2.09 -24.55 0.72
CA PRO A 64 0.72 -24.79 1.17
C PRO A 64 0.62 -25.20 2.65
N ASP A 65 1.70 -25.70 3.26
CA ASP A 65 1.74 -26.06 4.67
C ASP A 65 1.85 -24.83 5.58
N TYR A 66 2.32 -23.70 5.03
CA TYR A 66 2.52 -22.45 5.76
C TYR A 66 1.35 -21.52 5.46
N ASN A 67 0.25 -21.69 6.20
CA ASN A 67 -0.89 -20.77 6.15
C ASN A 67 -0.57 -19.47 6.92
N LEU A 68 0.41 -18.71 6.40
CA LEU A 68 0.79 -17.42 6.97
C LEU A 68 -0.36 -16.41 6.77
N PRO A 69 -0.59 -15.50 7.72
CA PRO A 69 -1.62 -14.48 7.57
C PRO A 69 -1.22 -13.46 6.50
N GLU A 70 -1.66 -13.67 5.27
CA GLU A 70 -1.68 -12.66 4.20
C GLU A 70 -2.81 -11.65 4.48
N GLY A 71 -2.61 -10.82 5.51
CA GLY A 71 -3.60 -9.87 6.03
C GLY A 71 -4.63 -10.50 6.99
N PRO A 72 -5.20 -9.72 7.93
CA PRO A 72 -6.12 -10.22 8.96
C PRO A 72 -7.50 -10.71 8.46
N TRP A 73 -7.76 -10.68 7.15
CA TRP A 73 -9.00 -11.13 6.51
C TRP A 73 -8.73 -11.77 5.13
N SER A 74 -7.98 -12.88 5.07
CA SER A 74 -7.99 -13.75 3.89
C SER A 74 -9.39 -14.38 3.77
N ALA A 75 -10.30 -13.67 3.11
CA ALA A 75 -11.67 -14.12 2.92
C ALA A 75 -11.64 -15.44 2.14
N THR A 76 -12.38 -16.46 2.61
CA THR A 76 -12.53 -17.76 1.95
C THR A 76 -13.21 -17.66 0.57
N SER A 77 -13.71 -16.48 0.21
CA SER A 77 -14.28 -16.13 -1.10
C SER A 77 -14.09 -14.63 -1.36
N PRO A 78 -12.90 -14.18 -1.79
CA PRO A 78 -12.66 -12.76 -2.03
C PRO A 78 -13.46 -12.27 -3.25
N VAL A 79 -14.08 -11.09 -3.14
CA VAL A 79 -14.69 -10.42 -4.29
C VAL A 79 -13.61 -9.64 -5.01
N ALA A 80 -13.27 -10.07 -6.23
CA ALA A 80 -12.29 -9.40 -7.09
C ALA A 80 -12.87 -8.14 -7.77
N ASP A 81 -13.27 -7.14 -6.96
CA ASP A 81 -13.71 -5.82 -7.43
C ASP A 81 -12.63 -4.75 -7.19
N PRO A 82 -12.06 -4.16 -8.27
CA PRO A 82 -11.10 -3.07 -8.18
C PRO A 82 -11.55 -1.85 -7.34
N SER A 83 -12.86 -1.65 -7.15
CA SER A 83 -13.41 -0.53 -6.35
C SER A 83 -13.12 -0.63 -4.85
N HIS A 84 -12.82 -1.83 -4.34
CA HIS A 84 -12.51 -2.08 -2.93
C HIS A 84 -11.01 -1.92 -2.60
N LEU A 85 -10.16 -1.92 -3.61
CA LEU A 85 -8.70 -1.83 -3.47
C LEU A 85 -8.17 -0.55 -2.80
N PRO A 86 -8.82 0.62 -2.87
CA PRO A 86 -8.33 1.80 -2.17
C PRO A 86 -8.20 1.64 -0.65
N ARG A 87 -8.85 0.62 -0.05
CA ARG A 87 -8.82 0.35 1.40
C ARG A 87 -8.03 -0.92 1.76
N GLY A 88 -7.64 -1.75 0.81
CA GLY A 88 -6.92 -3.01 1.06
C GLY A 88 -5.39 -2.83 1.11
N HIS A 89 -4.65 -3.91 1.38
CA HIS A 89 -3.18 -3.88 1.37
C HIS A 89 -2.62 -3.75 -0.04
N HIS A 90 -1.87 -2.67 -0.32
CA HIS A 90 -1.40 -2.35 -1.66
C HIS A 90 0.06 -2.02 -1.78
N VAL A 91 0.61 -2.30 -2.95
CA VAL A 91 1.92 -1.81 -3.40
C VAL A 91 1.67 -0.71 -4.42
N CYS A 92 2.20 0.47 -4.16
CA CYS A 92 1.97 1.66 -4.98
C CYS A 92 3.20 1.99 -5.83
N PHE A 93 3.00 2.23 -7.13
CA PHE A 93 4.06 2.66 -8.05
C PHE A 93 3.70 3.95 -8.75
N SER A 94 4.57 4.95 -8.72
CA SER A 94 4.34 6.19 -9.48
C SER A 94 4.70 6.00 -10.95
N VAL A 95 3.84 6.50 -11.84
CA VAL A 95 4.07 6.49 -13.30
C VAL A 95 3.93 7.92 -13.84
N SER A 96 4.71 8.27 -14.86
CA SER A 96 4.63 9.59 -15.51
C SER A 96 3.61 9.65 -16.65
N ASN A 97 3.10 8.50 -17.10
CA ASN A 97 2.24 8.37 -18.28
C ASN A 97 0.84 7.81 -17.91
N PHE A 98 0.21 8.35 -16.87
CA PHE A 98 -1.03 7.80 -16.28
C PHE A 98 -2.11 7.42 -17.29
N HIS A 99 -2.44 8.31 -18.23
CA HIS A 99 -3.61 8.10 -19.12
C HIS A 99 -3.34 6.98 -20.14
N SER A 100 -2.13 6.94 -20.73
CA SER A 100 -1.75 5.86 -21.62
C SER A 100 -1.49 4.54 -20.89
N PHE A 101 -1.01 4.59 -19.65
CA PHE A 101 -0.88 3.41 -18.79
C PHE A 101 -2.24 2.77 -18.49
N VAL A 102 -3.22 3.57 -18.05
CA VAL A 102 -4.60 3.10 -17.82
C VAL A 102 -5.20 2.51 -19.09
N GLN A 103 -5.00 3.15 -20.24
CA GLN A 103 -5.48 2.61 -21.52
C GLN A 103 -4.84 1.26 -21.83
N ALA A 104 -3.52 1.13 -21.67
CA ALA A 104 -2.80 -0.12 -21.91
C ALA A 104 -3.29 -1.27 -20.99
N LEU A 105 -3.64 -0.97 -19.73
CA LEU A 105 -4.25 -1.96 -18.84
C LEU A 105 -5.62 -2.43 -19.38
N LYS A 106 -6.48 -1.50 -19.81
CA LYS A 106 -7.80 -1.81 -20.36
C LYS A 106 -7.71 -2.60 -21.66
N ASP A 107 -6.76 -2.26 -22.54
CA ASP A 107 -6.53 -2.97 -23.82
C ASP A 107 -6.07 -4.42 -23.59
N LYS A 108 -5.40 -4.69 -22.47
CA LYS A 108 -5.03 -6.05 -22.02
C LYS A 108 -6.16 -6.78 -21.29
N GLY A 109 -7.36 -6.19 -21.18
CA GLY A 109 -8.50 -6.78 -20.48
C GLY A 109 -8.37 -6.76 -18.95
N ILE A 110 -7.49 -5.92 -18.40
CA ILE A 110 -7.34 -5.75 -16.96
C ILE A 110 -8.44 -4.80 -16.46
N GLN A 111 -9.21 -5.25 -15.48
CA GLN A 111 -10.25 -4.43 -14.86
C GLN A 111 -9.61 -3.39 -13.95
N THR A 112 -10.01 -2.13 -14.13
CA THR A 112 -9.42 -0.98 -13.43
C THR A 112 -10.48 -0.17 -12.70
N PHE A 113 -10.16 0.34 -11.51
CA PHE A 113 -10.92 1.37 -10.83
C PHE A 113 -10.08 2.65 -10.71
N GLU A 114 -10.58 3.75 -11.26
CA GLU A 114 -9.89 5.03 -11.23
C GLU A 114 -10.48 5.93 -10.15
N LYS A 115 -9.62 6.64 -9.42
CA LYS A 115 -10.02 7.61 -8.40
C LYS A 115 -9.13 8.84 -8.49
N SER A 116 -9.73 10.02 -8.38
CA SER A 116 -9.00 11.27 -8.19
C SER A 116 -9.24 11.78 -6.77
N LEU A 117 -8.22 12.38 -6.17
CA LEU A 117 -8.41 13.13 -4.92
C LEU A 117 -9.24 14.39 -5.16
N PRO A 118 -9.87 14.98 -4.12
CA PRO A 118 -10.75 16.14 -4.27
C PRO A 118 -10.09 17.36 -4.95
N ASP A 119 -8.76 17.49 -4.86
CA ASP A 119 -8.01 18.57 -5.50
C ASP A 119 -7.64 18.27 -6.97
N GLY A 120 -7.96 17.08 -7.47
CA GLY A 120 -7.69 16.63 -8.84
C GLY A 120 -6.20 16.43 -9.18
N LYS A 121 -5.29 16.67 -8.23
CA LYS A 121 -3.84 16.65 -8.48
C LYS A 121 -3.27 15.24 -8.49
N ILE A 122 -3.84 14.38 -7.65
CA ILE A 122 -3.48 12.97 -7.57
C ILE A 122 -4.55 12.16 -8.26
N LYS A 123 -4.14 11.48 -9.33
CA LYS A 123 -4.93 10.44 -10.00
C LYS A 123 -4.38 9.07 -9.60
N GLN A 124 -5.28 8.15 -9.33
CA GLN A 124 -5.00 6.79 -8.93
C GLN A 124 -5.76 5.84 -9.84
N VAL A 125 -5.10 4.78 -10.27
CA VAL A 125 -5.75 3.61 -10.87
C VAL A 125 -5.44 2.42 -9.99
N PHE A 126 -6.46 1.62 -9.70
CA PHE A 126 -6.39 0.40 -8.92
C PHE A 126 -6.76 -0.80 -9.80
N PHE A 127 -5.99 -1.88 -9.70
CA PHE A 127 -6.23 -3.11 -10.43
C PHE A 127 -5.55 -4.28 -9.72
N PHE A 128 -5.99 -5.49 -10.06
CA PHE A 128 -5.37 -6.74 -9.61
C PHE A 128 -4.27 -7.18 -10.58
N ASP A 129 -3.22 -7.80 -10.04
CA ASP A 129 -2.32 -8.65 -10.79
C ASP A 129 -2.98 -10.04 -11.00
N PRO A 130 -2.30 -10.99 -11.67
CA PRO A 130 -2.86 -12.31 -11.97
C PRO A 130 -3.30 -13.12 -10.74
N ASP A 131 -2.64 -12.93 -9.60
CA ASP A 131 -2.90 -13.69 -8.38
C ASP A 131 -4.04 -13.06 -7.57
N GLY A 132 -4.27 -11.75 -7.71
CA GLY A 132 -5.34 -11.02 -7.05
C GLY A 132 -6.77 -11.50 -7.32
N ARG A 133 -6.97 -12.36 -8.33
CA ARG A 133 -8.25 -13.02 -8.62
C ARG A 133 -8.43 -14.35 -7.92
N GLU A 134 -7.35 -15.08 -7.71
CA GLU A 134 -7.36 -16.39 -7.04
C GLU A 134 -7.25 -16.20 -5.54
N GLU A 135 -6.53 -15.18 -5.09
CA GLU A 135 -6.32 -14.90 -3.69
C GLU A 135 -6.18 -13.40 -3.42
N SER A 136 -6.56 -13.02 -2.19
CA SER A 136 -6.41 -11.66 -1.72
C SER A 136 -4.99 -11.16 -1.93
N LEU A 137 -4.90 -9.94 -2.45
CA LEU A 137 -3.76 -9.03 -2.44
C LEU A 137 -2.88 -9.02 -3.69
N SER A 138 -3.25 -8.14 -4.59
CA SER A 138 -2.29 -7.44 -5.42
C SER A 138 -2.92 -6.14 -5.84
N LEU A 139 -2.69 -5.12 -5.05
CA LEU A 139 -3.32 -3.84 -5.30
C LEU A 139 -2.22 -2.95 -5.84
N LEU A 140 -2.32 -2.64 -7.11
CA LEU A 140 -1.41 -1.72 -7.75
C LEU A 140 -2.12 -0.38 -7.81
N SER A 141 -1.69 0.56 -6.98
CA SER A 141 -2.10 1.95 -7.13
C SER A 141 -1.03 2.71 -7.87
N SER A 142 -1.36 3.28 -9.03
CA SER A 142 -0.44 4.20 -9.70
C SER A 142 -0.79 5.65 -9.45
N GLN A 143 0.13 6.40 -8.84
CA GLN A 143 -0.04 7.82 -8.54
C GLN A 143 0.68 8.68 -9.57
N PHE A 144 -0.03 9.66 -10.12
CA PHE A 144 0.58 10.78 -10.84
C PHE A 144 0.69 11.98 -9.91
N LEU A 145 1.89 12.55 -9.77
CA LEU A 145 2.13 13.82 -9.10
C LEU A 145 2.65 14.81 -10.14
N ASN A 146 1.96 15.94 -10.32
CA ASN A 146 2.61 17.11 -10.90
C ASN A 146 3.78 17.50 -9.99
N HIS A 147 4.93 17.77 -10.62
CA HIS A 147 6.24 17.92 -10.01
C HIS A 147 6.24 18.58 -8.62
N THR A 148 6.97 17.94 -7.70
CA THR A 148 7.37 18.36 -6.34
C THR A 148 6.31 18.29 -5.24
N SER A 149 6.68 17.53 -4.19
CA SER A 149 5.99 17.32 -2.92
C SER A 149 4.82 16.33 -2.97
N LEU A 150 4.59 15.65 -1.84
CA LEU A 150 3.34 15.01 -1.39
C LEU A 150 3.49 13.63 -0.72
N CYS A 151 4.66 13.30 -0.17
CA CYS A 151 4.69 12.45 1.03
C CYS A 151 4.09 13.19 2.27
N ARG A 152 3.91 14.52 2.21
CA ARG A 152 3.42 15.34 3.33
C ARG A 152 1.89 15.41 3.49
N GLN A 153 1.07 15.25 2.44
CA GLN A 153 -0.38 15.42 2.59
C GLN A 153 -1.05 14.26 3.33
N TRP A 154 -0.50 13.05 3.24
CA TRP A 154 -1.06 11.89 3.94
C TRP A 154 -0.89 11.99 5.47
N ILE A 155 0.24 12.52 5.94
CA ILE A 155 0.47 12.80 7.38
C ILE A 155 -0.47 13.92 7.89
N GLY A 156 -0.83 14.87 7.02
CA GLY A 156 -1.72 15.99 7.38
C GLY A 156 -3.17 15.58 7.63
N GLY A 157 -3.70 14.63 6.85
CA GLY A 157 -5.08 14.13 7.02
C GLY A 157 -5.32 13.39 8.33
N CYS A 158 -4.29 12.70 8.85
CA CYS A 158 -4.38 11.97 10.12
C CYS A 158 -4.35 12.89 11.35
N ARG A 159 -3.79 14.11 11.24
CA ARG A 159 -3.82 15.09 12.35
C ARG A 159 -5.19 15.74 12.56
N SER A 160 -6.03 15.78 11.54
CA SER A 160 -7.32 16.50 11.61
C SER A 160 -8.39 15.76 12.40
N MET A 161 -8.19 14.49 12.78
CA MET A 161 -9.16 13.73 13.58
C MET A 161 -8.91 13.79 15.10
N ASN A 162 -7.83 14.45 15.56
CA ASN A 162 -7.50 14.52 16.99
C ASN A 162 -7.74 15.89 17.65
N SER A 163 -8.28 16.89 16.95
CA SER A 163 -8.47 18.23 17.53
C SER A 163 -9.85 18.47 18.16
N THR A 164 -10.81 17.55 18.05
CA THR A 164 -12.19 17.77 18.54
C THR A 164 -12.47 17.22 19.94
N LEU A 165 -11.53 16.51 20.57
CA LEU A 165 -11.72 15.93 21.91
C LEU A 165 -10.99 16.67 23.04
N THR A 166 -10.12 17.63 22.75
CA THR A 166 -9.32 18.33 23.79
C THR A 166 -9.82 19.72 24.18
N GLN A 167 -10.91 20.23 23.59
CA GLN A 167 -11.39 21.59 23.89
C GLN A 167 -12.59 21.68 24.86
N LYS A 168 -13.05 20.56 25.44
CA LYS A 168 -14.12 20.56 26.46
C LYS A 168 -13.67 20.35 27.91
N ALA A 169 -12.37 20.18 28.17
CA ALA A 169 -11.84 19.96 29.52
C ALA A 169 -11.27 21.23 30.20
N ALA A 170 -11.28 22.40 29.53
CA ALA A 170 -10.60 23.61 30.01
C ALA A 170 -11.52 24.77 30.44
N GLN A 171 -12.80 24.50 30.77
CA GLN A 171 -13.73 25.58 31.17
C GLN A 171 -14.48 25.41 32.49
N ASN A 172 -14.31 24.32 33.25
CA ASN A 172 -15.01 24.16 34.55
C ASN A 172 -14.05 23.81 35.70
N GLY A 173 -13.19 24.73 36.11
CA GLY A 173 -12.29 24.49 37.22
C GLY A 173 -11.68 25.75 37.83
N GLN A 174 -12.51 26.73 38.20
CA GLN A 174 -12.06 27.83 39.05
C GLN A 174 -13.23 28.41 39.85
N VAL A 175 -13.42 27.95 41.09
CA VAL A 175 -14.12 28.68 42.15
C VAL A 175 -13.40 28.44 43.48
N ASP A 176 -12.99 29.57 44.04
CA ASP A 176 -12.43 29.88 45.36
C ASP A 176 -12.56 28.86 46.50
N SER A 177 -11.42 28.63 47.16
CA SER A 177 -11.36 28.19 48.56
C SER A 177 -11.32 29.42 49.47
N HIS A 178 -12.43 29.70 50.15
CA HIS A 178 -12.45 30.48 51.38
C HIS A 178 -12.48 29.56 52.60
N GLU A 179 -11.74 30.03 53.59
CA GLU A 179 -11.35 29.48 54.88
C GLU A 179 -12.53 29.42 55.87
N ALA A 180 -12.55 28.40 56.74
CA ALA A 180 -12.83 28.46 58.19
C ALA A 180 -13.50 27.18 58.74
N ASP A 181 -12.77 26.52 59.65
CA ASP A 181 -13.18 25.93 60.94
C ASP A 181 -14.65 25.58 61.19
N ASP A 182 -14.92 24.32 61.58
CA ASP A 182 -15.20 23.96 62.99
C ASP A 182 -15.56 22.46 63.15
N LEU A 183 -14.90 21.85 64.15
CA LEU A 183 -15.18 20.60 64.91
C LEU A 183 -15.03 19.22 64.24
#